data_AF-A0A7V2KTE6-F1
#
_entry.id   AF-A0A7V2KTE6-F1
#
_cell.length_a   1.000
_cell.length_b   1.000
_cell.length_c   1.000
_cell.angle_alpha   90.00
_cell.angle_beta   90.00
_cell.angle_gamma   90.00
#
_symmetry.space_group_name_H-M   'P 1'
#
loop_
_entity.id
_entity.type
_entity.pdbx_description
1 polymer ?
#
loop_
_entity_poly.entity_id
_entity_poly.type
_entity_poly.pdbx_seq_one_letter_code
_entity_poly.pdbx_strand_id
1 'polypeptide(L)'
;MLTGIKSLLKKIDGTLIFLGALVLVAVIAAQAIGGGDKVLDGLERAGSLFESVWLRLILGFILGGMIRLLIPSALIARWLGHTSGIRGLLIGSYIAIIMPGGPYITMPVIAAIYSAGAGIGPIIALLTGRALLGLQMLIVWQIPFLGVEISMARYIACLVLPPIAGMVGAAIYKLVFGPPPVVGEIGGQTTDADPPSDTTDDASSDSENEV
;
A
#
# COMPACT_ATOMS: atom_id res chain seq x y z
N MET A 1 -15.74 29.77 4.86
CA MET A 1 -15.60 29.21 3.50
C MET A 1 -14.15 29.22 2.97
N LEU A 2 -13.37 30.28 3.16
CA LEU A 2 -11.98 30.39 2.64
C LEU A 2 -10.96 29.38 3.22
N THR A 3 -11.15 28.92 4.46
CA THR A 3 -10.24 27.94 5.11
C THR A 3 -10.36 26.53 4.51
N GLY A 4 -11.56 26.15 4.06
CA GLY A 4 -11.79 24.88 3.36
C GLY A 4 -11.10 24.86 2.00
N ILE A 5 -11.18 25.95 1.25
CA ILE A 5 -10.54 26.09 -0.07
C ILE A 5 -9.01 26.03 0.03
N LYS A 6 -8.39 26.67 1.05
CA LYS A 6 -6.94 26.56 1.29
C LYS A 6 -6.49 25.13 1.66
N SER A 7 -7.30 24.39 2.42
CA SER A 7 -7.04 22.98 2.75
C SER A 7 -7.10 22.08 1.52
N LEU A 8 -8.06 22.35 0.62
CA LEU A 8 -8.22 21.65 -0.65
C LEU A 8 -7.08 21.98 -1.62
N LEU A 9 -6.67 23.25 -1.72
CA LEU A 9 -5.51 23.68 -2.51
C LEU A 9 -4.18 23.10 -1.99
N LYS A 10 -4.05 22.94 -0.67
CA LYS A 10 -2.86 22.30 -0.06
C LYS A 10 -2.79 20.79 -0.33
N LYS A 11 -3.92 20.15 -0.62
CA LYS A 11 -4.03 18.72 -1.00
C LYS A 11 -3.94 18.48 -2.50
N ILE A 12 -3.70 19.52 -3.30
CA ILE A 12 -3.42 19.34 -4.73
C ILE A 12 -2.00 18.77 -4.85
N ASP A 13 -1.92 17.44 -4.79
CA ASP A 13 -0.70 16.71 -5.10
C ASP A 13 -0.39 16.82 -6.59
N GLY A 14 0.89 16.73 -6.96
CA GLY A 14 1.33 16.81 -8.37
C GLY A 14 0.60 15.82 -9.29
N THR A 15 0.14 14.69 -8.75
CA THR A 15 -0.71 13.72 -9.42
C THR A 15 -2.06 14.30 -9.86
N LEU A 16 -2.72 15.10 -9.02
CA LEU A 16 -4.02 15.72 -9.35
C LEU A 16 -3.88 16.76 -10.46
N ILE A 17 -2.79 17.54 -10.43
CA ILE A 17 -2.48 18.52 -11.48
C ILE A 17 -2.24 17.81 -12.81
N PHE A 18 -1.41 16.77 -12.80
CA PHE A 18 -1.11 15.98 -13.98
C PHE A 18 -2.36 15.33 -14.57
N LEU A 19 -3.19 14.72 -13.72
CA LEU A 19 -4.43 14.07 -14.15
C LEU A 19 -5.44 15.10 -14.69
N GLY A 20 -5.57 16.25 -14.04
CA GLY A 20 -6.41 17.36 -14.52
C GLY A 20 -5.95 17.89 -15.88
N ALA A 21 -4.64 18.01 -16.11
CA ALA A 21 -4.09 18.42 -17.39
C ALA A 21 -4.40 17.41 -18.50
N LEU A 22 -4.28 16.10 -18.21
CA LEU A 22 -4.61 15.04 -19.16
C LEU A 22 -6.10 15.08 -19.56
N VAL A 23 -6.99 15.27 -18.59
CA VAL A 23 -8.42 15.41 -18.83
C VAL A 23 -8.71 16.65 -19.68
N LEU A 24 -8.06 17.78 -19.39
CA LEU A 24 -8.22 19.00 -20.18
C LEU A 24 -7.80 18.78 -21.64
N VAL A 25 -6.66 18.12 -21.87
CA VAL A 25 -6.19 17.77 -23.23
C VAL A 25 -7.20 16.86 -23.93
N ALA A 26 -7.75 15.86 -23.24
CA ALA A 26 -8.76 14.96 -23.80
C ALA A 26 -10.06 15.71 -24.18
N VAL A 27 -10.50 16.67 -23.35
CA VAL A 27 -11.68 17.50 -23.63
C VAL A 27 -11.43 18.42 -24.82
N ILE A 28 -10.26 19.07 -24.90
CA ILE A 28 -9.89 19.94 -26.03
C ILE A 28 -9.80 19.13 -27.32
N ALA A 29 -9.19 17.94 -27.29
CA ALA A 29 -9.12 17.04 -28.44
C ALA A 29 -10.52 16.56 -28.88
N ALA A 30 -11.39 16.21 -27.94
CA ALA A 30 -12.77 15.81 -28.24
C ALA A 30 -13.58 16.96 -28.88
N GLN A 31 -13.41 18.19 -28.39
CA GLN A 31 -14.00 19.40 -28.99
C GLN A 31 -13.47 19.64 -30.42
N ALA A 32 -12.17 19.47 -30.64
CA ALA A 32 -11.55 19.69 -31.95
C ALA A 32 -11.95 18.64 -33.01
N ILE A 33 -12.26 17.40 -32.60
CA ILE A 33 -12.58 16.30 -33.52
C ILE A 33 -14.06 16.25 -33.88
N GLY A 34 -14.97 16.60 -32.96
CA GLY A 34 -16.41 16.46 -33.20
C GLY A 34 -17.31 17.36 -32.36
N GLY A 35 -16.79 18.48 -31.85
CA GLY A 35 -17.59 19.50 -31.17
C GLY A 35 -18.15 19.10 -29.80
N GLY A 36 -19.16 19.86 -29.34
CA GLY A 36 -19.79 19.72 -28.03
C GLY A 36 -20.43 18.35 -27.79
N ASP A 37 -20.99 17.75 -28.84
CA ASP A 37 -21.70 16.47 -28.75
C ASP A 37 -20.77 15.34 -28.31
N LYS A 38 -19.53 15.30 -28.79
CA LYS A 38 -18.52 14.30 -28.38
C LYS A 38 -18.09 14.43 -26.92
N VAL A 39 -18.10 15.65 -26.38
CA VAL A 39 -17.80 15.88 -24.96
C VAL A 39 -18.96 15.43 -24.08
N LEU A 40 -20.21 15.69 -24.49
CA LEU A 40 -21.39 15.23 -23.78
C LEU A 40 -21.46 13.70 -23.76
N ASP A 41 -21.24 13.08 -24.91
CA ASP A 41 -21.07 11.64 -25.10
C ASP A 41 -19.96 11.03 -24.21
N GLY A 42 -18.86 11.77 -24.02
CA GLY A 42 -17.77 11.38 -23.14
C GLY A 42 -18.16 11.47 -21.67
N LEU A 43 -18.92 12.50 -21.30
CA LEU A 43 -19.39 12.71 -19.94
C LEU A 43 -20.43 11.67 -19.52
N GLU A 44 -21.35 11.31 -20.41
CA GLU A 44 -22.33 10.23 -20.17
C GLU A 44 -21.64 8.88 -19.97
N ARG A 45 -20.63 8.56 -20.80
CA ARG A 45 -19.81 7.35 -20.63
C ARG A 45 -19.03 7.37 -19.31
N ALA A 46 -18.49 8.53 -18.92
CA ALA A 46 -17.82 8.68 -17.63
C ALA A 46 -18.80 8.48 -16.45
N GLY A 47 -20.04 8.99 -16.55
CA GLY A 47 -21.10 8.80 -15.56
C GLY A 47 -21.47 7.33 -15.38
N SER A 48 -21.68 6.60 -16.49
CA SER A 48 -21.97 5.17 -16.45
C SER A 48 -20.83 4.35 -15.82
N LEU A 49 -19.57 4.69 -16.14
CA LEU A 49 -18.41 4.07 -15.50
C LEU A 49 -18.37 4.36 -14.00
N PHE A 50 -18.63 5.60 -13.58
CA PHE A 50 -18.67 5.97 -12.18
C PHE A 50 -19.73 5.16 -11.42
N GLU A 51 -20.94 5.05 -11.97
CA GLU A 51 -22.04 4.27 -11.38
C GLU A 51 -21.69 2.78 -11.21
N SER A 52 -20.89 2.22 -12.11
CA SER A 52 -20.46 0.83 -12.02
C SER A 52 -19.37 0.56 -10.96
N VAL A 53 -18.60 1.59 -10.58
CA VAL A 53 -17.39 1.46 -9.73
C VAL A 53 -17.55 2.05 -8.33
N TRP A 54 -18.35 3.12 -8.14
CA TRP A 54 -18.43 3.86 -6.87
C TRP A 54 -18.78 2.97 -5.67
N LEU A 55 -19.73 2.05 -5.83
CA LEU A 55 -20.15 1.14 -4.77
C LEU A 55 -19.00 0.18 -4.39
N ARG A 56 -18.27 -0.33 -5.38
CA ARG A 56 -17.11 -1.21 -5.17
C ARG A 56 -15.99 -0.48 -4.41
N LEU A 57 -15.80 0.82 -4.68
CA LEU A 57 -14.82 1.64 -3.96
C LEU A 57 -15.23 1.86 -2.50
N ILE A 58 -16.50 2.18 -2.22
CA ILE A 58 -17.00 2.34 -0.86
C ILE A 58 -16.79 1.05 -0.05
N LEU A 59 -17.20 -0.09 -0.60
CA LEU A 59 -17.00 -1.38 0.06
C LEU A 59 -15.52 -1.69 0.29
N GLY A 60 -14.66 -1.39 -0.69
CA GLY A 60 -13.22 -1.54 -0.58
C GLY A 60 -12.58 -0.69 0.52
N PHE A 61 -13.00 0.58 0.64
CA PHE A 61 -12.52 1.47 1.70
C PHE A 61 -13.00 1.04 3.09
N ILE A 62 -14.26 0.63 3.23
CA ILE A 62 -14.79 0.09 4.48
C ILE A 62 -14.00 -1.16 4.88
N LEU A 63 -13.78 -2.08 3.95
CA LEU A 63 -13.02 -3.30 4.22
C LEU A 63 -11.58 -3.00 4.63
N GLY A 64 -10.91 -2.08 3.94
CA GLY A 64 -9.55 -1.63 4.28
C GLY A 64 -9.46 -0.94 5.65
N GLY A 65 -10.48 -0.19 6.05
CA GLY A 65 -10.58 0.39 7.39
C GLY A 65 -10.83 -0.68 8.47
N MET A 66 -11.75 -1.60 8.20
CA MET A 66 -12.13 -2.70 9.11
C MET A 66 -11.00 -3.71 9.30
N ILE A 67 -10.12 -3.90 8.33
CA ILE A 67 -9.04 -4.90 8.44
C ILE A 67 -8.11 -4.62 9.62
N ARG A 68 -7.96 -3.35 10.02
CA ARG A 68 -7.20 -2.95 11.22
C ARG A 68 -7.85 -3.42 12.52
N LEU A 69 -9.18 -3.53 12.55
CA LEU A 69 -9.92 -4.05 13.70
C LEU A 69 -10.04 -5.58 13.65
N LEU A 70 -10.11 -6.16 12.46
CA LEU A 70 -10.39 -7.59 12.26
C LEU A 70 -9.15 -8.48 12.35
N ILE A 71 -7.96 -7.96 12.02
CA ILE A 71 -6.71 -8.70 12.07
C ILE A 71 -5.82 -8.13 13.18
N PRO A 72 -5.65 -8.84 14.31
CA PRO A 72 -4.76 -8.41 15.38
C PRO A 72 -3.34 -8.24 14.84
N SER A 73 -2.68 -7.12 15.16
CA SER A 73 -1.28 -6.87 14.78
C SER A 73 -0.35 -8.00 15.22
N ALA A 74 -0.66 -8.68 16.34
CA ALA A 74 0.06 -9.86 16.80
C ALA A 74 0.03 -11.03 15.79
N LEU A 75 -1.07 -11.22 15.06
CA LEU A 75 -1.18 -12.25 14.03
C LEU A 75 -0.33 -11.86 12.82
N ILE A 76 -0.38 -10.61 12.39
CA ILE A 76 0.40 -10.11 11.25
C ILE A 76 1.90 -10.18 11.57
N ALA A 77 2.32 -9.73 12.75
CA ALA A 77 3.72 -9.82 13.18
C ALA A 77 4.20 -11.27 13.30
N ARG A 78 3.35 -12.22 13.71
CA ARG A 78 3.74 -13.64 13.82
C ARG A 78 3.95 -14.30 12.46
N TRP A 79 3.10 -13.98 11.48
CA TRP A 79 3.08 -14.67 10.18
C TRP A 79 3.82 -13.92 9.07
N LEU A 80 3.83 -12.60 9.10
CA LEU A 80 4.48 -11.73 8.11
C LEU A 80 5.53 -10.79 8.73
N GLY A 81 5.80 -10.86 10.03
CA GLY A 81 6.79 -9.99 10.69
C GLY A 81 8.23 -10.36 10.37
N HIS A 82 9.16 -9.57 10.91
CA HIS A 82 10.59 -9.74 10.68
C HIS A 82 11.11 -11.13 11.13
N THR A 83 10.51 -11.70 12.18
CA THR A 83 10.85 -13.03 12.72
C THR A 83 10.27 -14.19 11.91
N SER A 84 9.33 -13.94 10.99
CA SER A 84 8.69 -14.99 10.19
C SER A 84 9.61 -15.57 9.10
N GLY A 85 10.72 -14.89 8.77
CA GLY A 85 11.73 -15.36 7.82
C GLY A 85 11.14 -15.85 6.49
N ILE A 86 11.54 -17.06 6.07
CA ILE A 86 11.09 -17.69 4.81
C ILE A 86 9.57 -17.95 4.81
N ARG A 87 8.97 -18.28 5.97
CA ARG A 87 7.52 -18.55 6.06
C ARG A 87 6.70 -17.33 5.71
N GLY A 88 7.07 -16.16 6.25
CA GLY A 88 6.39 -14.91 5.92
C GLY A 88 6.55 -14.50 4.46
N LEU A 89 7.67 -14.84 3.85
CA LEU A 89 7.93 -14.61 2.44
C LEU A 89 7.02 -15.43 1.52
N LEU A 90 6.88 -16.73 1.80
CA LEU A 90 6.01 -17.63 1.04
C LEU A 90 4.54 -17.26 1.23
N ILE A 91 4.13 -16.97 2.47
CA ILE A 91 2.75 -16.55 2.75
C ILE A 91 2.45 -15.23 2.04
N GLY A 92 3.33 -14.23 2.14
CA GLY A 92 3.19 -12.97 1.43
C GLY A 92 3.06 -13.18 -0.08
N SER A 93 3.94 -14.00 -0.66
CA SER A 93 3.95 -14.33 -2.09
C SER A 93 2.62 -14.91 -2.58
N TYR A 94 2.05 -15.87 -1.86
CA TYR A 94 0.93 -16.67 -2.35
C TYR A 94 -0.44 -16.21 -1.83
N ILE A 95 -0.52 -15.56 -0.66
CA ILE A 95 -1.79 -14.99 -0.19
C ILE A 95 -2.28 -13.88 -1.13
N ALA A 96 -1.35 -13.23 -1.81
CA ALA A 96 -1.58 -12.20 -2.81
C ALA A 96 -2.32 -12.71 -4.06
N ILE A 97 -2.29 -14.02 -4.32
CA ILE A 97 -2.99 -14.68 -5.45
C ILE A 97 -4.51 -14.56 -5.28
N ILE A 98 -4.96 -14.79 -4.05
CA ILE A 98 -6.39 -14.85 -3.69
C ILE A 98 -6.95 -13.43 -3.57
N MET A 99 -6.11 -12.45 -3.23
CA MET A 99 -6.52 -11.07 -2.98
C MET A 99 -7.16 -10.41 -4.21
N PRO A 100 -8.49 -10.29 -4.24
CA PRO A 100 -9.20 -9.73 -5.37
C PRO A 100 -9.22 -8.19 -5.29
N GLY A 101 -9.50 -7.55 -6.42
CA GLY A 101 -9.69 -6.11 -6.49
C GLY A 101 -8.53 -5.34 -7.10
N GLY A 102 -8.84 -4.16 -7.62
CA GLY A 102 -7.88 -3.25 -8.24
C GLY A 102 -6.90 -2.63 -7.23
N PRO A 103 -5.91 -1.84 -7.70
CA PRO A 103 -4.93 -1.18 -6.84
C PRO A 103 -5.58 -0.37 -5.72
N TYR A 104 -6.79 0.15 -5.94
CA TYR A 104 -7.59 0.91 -4.98
C TYR A 104 -8.00 0.12 -3.73
N ILE A 105 -8.13 -1.20 -3.83
CA ILE A 105 -8.47 -2.08 -2.69
C ILE A 105 -7.19 -2.69 -2.13
N THR A 106 -6.28 -3.12 -3.00
CA THR A 106 -5.06 -3.79 -2.57
C THR A 106 -4.10 -2.85 -1.86
N MET A 107 -3.92 -1.60 -2.30
CA MET A 107 -2.95 -0.68 -1.69
C MET A 107 -3.32 -0.31 -0.24
N PRO A 108 -4.57 0.04 0.11
CA PRO A 108 -4.94 0.26 1.51
C PRO A 108 -4.76 -0.97 2.39
N VAL A 109 -5.05 -2.17 1.86
CA VAL A 109 -4.85 -3.44 2.58
C VAL A 109 -3.37 -3.67 2.86
N ILE A 110 -2.51 -3.51 1.87
CA ILE A 110 -1.06 -3.67 2.02
C ILE A 110 -0.51 -2.62 3.00
N ALA A 111 -0.96 -1.37 2.89
CA ALA A 111 -0.57 -0.30 3.81
C ALA A 111 -0.99 -0.62 5.25
N ALA A 112 -2.18 -1.19 5.47
CA ALA A 112 -2.62 -1.64 6.78
C ALA A 112 -1.76 -2.80 7.32
N ILE A 113 -1.43 -3.79 6.48
CA ILE A 113 -0.56 -4.92 6.85
C ILE A 113 0.85 -4.44 7.20
N TYR A 114 1.39 -3.50 6.41
CA TYR A 114 2.70 -2.89 6.68
C TYR A 114 2.68 -2.11 8.01
N SER A 115 1.66 -1.26 8.20
CA SER A 115 1.45 -0.50 9.44
C SER A 115 1.23 -1.37 10.68
N ALA A 116 0.83 -2.64 10.49
CA ALA A 116 0.64 -3.61 11.57
C ALA A 116 1.92 -4.39 11.93
N GLY A 117 3.08 -4.06 11.33
CA GLY A 117 4.37 -4.66 11.68
C GLY A 117 4.84 -5.77 10.74
N ALA A 118 4.28 -5.87 9.54
CA ALA A 118 4.81 -6.79 8.53
C ALA A 118 6.22 -6.38 8.08
N GLY A 119 7.09 -7.37 7.91
CA GLY A 119 8.44 -7.16 7.41
C GLY A 119 8.45 -6.69 5.95
N ILE A 120 9.47 -5.93 5.59
CA ILE A 120 9.63 -5.39 4.23
C ILE A 120 9.72 -6.49 3.17
N GLY A 121 10.46 -7.57 3.45
CA GLY A 121 10.55 -8.71 2.54
C GLY A 121 9.20 -9.34 2.21
N PRO A 122 8.40 -9.75 3.21
CA PRO A 122 7.02 -10.22 3.02
C PRO A 122 6.11 -9.23 2.28
N ILE A 123 6.23 -7.92 2.52
CA ILE A 123 5.45 -6.91 1.80
C ILE A 123 5.86 -6.81 0.33
N ILE A 124 7.15 -6.81 0.02
CA ILE A 124 7.65 -6.80 -1.37
C ILE A 124 7.25 -8.10 -2.08
N ALA A 125 7.37 -9.25 -1.39
CA ALA A 125 6.91 -10.54 -1.90
C ALA A 125 5.42 -10.52 -2.22
N LEU A 126 4.62 -9.90 -1.36
CA LEU A 126 3.17 -9.79 -1.52
C LEU A 126 2.77 -8.85 -2.66
N LEU A 127 3.42 -7.69 -2.78
CA LEU A 127 3.24 -6.77 -3.92
C LEU A 127 3.59 -7.47 -5.24
N THR A 128 4.71 -8.20 -5.24
CA THR A 128 5.20 -8.94 -6.40
C THR A 128 4.26 -10.10 -6.75
N GLY A 129 3.84 -10.88 -5.76
CA GLY A 129 2.88 -11.98 -5.92
C GLY A 129 1.55 -11.47 -6.49
N ARG A 130 1.06 -10.34 -6.00
CA ARG A 130 -0.16 -9.72 -6.52
C ARG A 130 0.00 -9.26 -7.97
N ALA A 131 1.16 -8.74 -8.35
CA ALA A 131 1.43 -8.26 -9.71
C ALA A 131 1.57 -9.42 -10.72
N LEU A 132 2.27 -10.50 -10.33
CA LEU A 132 2.57 -11.61 -11.24
C LEU A 132 1.53 -12.74 -11.22
N LEU A 133 0.97 -13.06 -10.06
CA LEU A 133 0.16 -14.26 -9.83
C LEU A 133 -1.32 -13.97 -9.51
N GLY A 134 -1.81 -12.76 -9.77
CA GLY A 134 -3.22 -12.42 -9.51
C GLY A 134 -4.19 -13.37 -10.23
N LEU A 135 -4.93 -14.18 -9.49
CA LEU A 135 -5.82 -15.21 -10.06
C LEU A 135 -6.97 -14.59 -10.85
N GLN A 136 -7.52 -13.48 -10.35
CA GLN A 136 -8.51 -12.69 -11.08
C GLN A 136 -7.98 -12.17 -12.42
N MET A 137 -6.72 -11.72 -12.46
CA MET A 137 -6.08 -11.24 -13.68
C MET A 137 -5.87 -12.38 -14.68
N LEU A 138 -5.49 -13.56 -14.20
CA LEU A 138 -5.32 -14.74 -15.04
C LEU A 138 -6.65 -15.15 -15.70
N ILE A 139 -7.71 -15.31 -14.91
CA ILE A 139 -8.99 -15.87 -15.38
C ILE A 139 -9.78 -14.86 -16.22
N VAL A 140 -9.87 -13.60 -15.77
CA VAL A 140 -10.75 -12.60 -16.41
C VAL A 140 -10.08 -11.95 -17.63
N TRP A 141 -8.74 -11.82 -17.60
CA TRP A 141 -8.03 -11.05 -18.62
C TRP A 141 -7.04 -11.89 -19.43
N GLN A 142 -6.21 -12.72 -18.81
CA GLN A 142 -5.17 -13.41 -19.59
C GLN A 142 -5.74 -14.53 -20.44
N ILE A 143 -6.54 -15.42 -19.86
CA ILE A 143 -7.10 -16.56 -20.60
C ILE A 143 -7.96 -16.10 -21.79
N PRO A 144 -8.89 -15.13 -21.65
CA PRO A 144 -9.75 -14.74 -22.77
C PRO A 144 -9.03 -14.00 -23.89
N PHE A 145 -7.94 -13.28 -23.59
CA PHE A 145 -7.23 -12.46 -24.58
C PHE A 145 -5.99 -13.14 -25.17
N LEU A 146 -5.25 -13.90 -24.37
CA LEU A 146 -3.95 -14.48 -24.74
C LEU A 146 -3.99 -16.01 -24.93
N GLY A 147 -5.12 -16.65 -24.63
CA GLY A 147 -5.23 -18.10 -24.64
C GLY A 147 -4.66 -18.76 -23.39
N VAL A 148 -4.99 -20.04 -23.20
CA VAL A 148 -4.61 -20.80 -21.99
C VAL A 148 -3.12 -21.14 -22.00
N GLU A 149 -2.53 -21.42 -23.16
CA GLU A 149 -1.14 -21.89 -23.28
C GLU A 149 -0.16 -20.83 -22.78
N ILE A 150 -0.26 -19.60 -23.29
CA ILE A 150 0.60 -18.49 -22.90
C ILE A 150 0.37 -18.10 -21.44
N SER A 151 -0.90 -18.04 -21.03
CA SER A 151 -1.30 -17.66 -19.68
C SER A 151 -0.74 -18.61 -18.62
N MET A 152 -0.87 -19.93 -18.85
CA MET A 152 -0.35 -20.95 -17.93
C MET A 152 1.17 -21.02 -17.93
N ALA A 153 1.82 -20.95 -19.10
CA ALA A 153 3.28 -20.96 -19.18
C ALA A 153 3.87 -19.80 -18.36
N ARG A 154 3.31 -18.59 -18.50
CA ARG A 154 3.69 -17.43 -17.70
C ARG A 154 3.42 -17.65 -16.22
N TYR A 155 2.23 -18.14 -15.86
CA TYR A 155 1.84 -18.31 -14.46
C TYR A 155 2.76 -19.29 -13.72
N ILE A 156 3.12 -20.41 -14.36
CA ILE A 156 4.05 -21.41 -13.81
C ILE A 156 5.46 -20.83 -13.69
N ALA A 157 5.95 -20.16 -14.74
CA ALA A 157 7.28 -19.52 -14.71
C ALA A 157 7.39 -18.46 -13.61
N CYS A 158 6.32 -17.69 -13.39
CA CYS A 158 6.30 -16.63 -12.40
C CYS A 158 6.05 -17.13 -10.97
N LEU A 159 5.74 -18.41 -10.73
CA LEU A 159 5.37 -18.92 -9.41
C LEU A 159 6.50 -18.72 -8.38
N VAL A 160 7.75 -18.85 -8.83
CA VAL A 160 8.95 -18.79 -7.97
C VAL A 160 9.48 -17.35 -7.82
N LEU A 161 9.04 -16.42 -8.67
CA LEU A 161 9.58 -15.06 -8.68
C LEU A 161 9.19 -14.20 -7.46
N PRO A 162 7.94 -14.23 -6.95
CA PRO A 162 7.56 -13.44 -5.78
C PRO A 162 8.40 -13.67 -4.52
N PRO A 163 8.71 -14.91 -4.10
CA PRO A 163 9.58 -15.09 -2.94
C PRO A 163 11.00 -14.59 -3.22
N ILE A 164 11.55 -14.83 -4.42
CA ILE A 164 12.87 -14.32 -4.79
C ILE A 164 12.90 -12.78 -4.71
N ALA A 165 11.91 -12.12 -5.28
CA ALA A 165 11.80 -10.67 -5.27
C ALA A 165 11.67 -10.11 -3.85
N GLY A 166 10.93 -10.78 -2.97
CA GLY A 166 10.86 -10.40 -1.55
C GLY A 166 12.21 -10.50 -0.83
N MET A 167 12.98 -11.55 -1.10
CA MET A 167 14.33 -11.73 -0.55
C MET A 167 15.29 -10.65 -1.05
N VAL A 168 15.36 -10.49 -2.38
CA VAL A 168 16.24 -9.51 -3.01
C VAL A 168 15.83 -8.09 -2.62
N GLY A 169 14.53 -7.79 -2.61
CA GLY A 169 13.99 -6.51 -2.20
C GLY A 169 14.30 -6.18 -0.75
N ALA A 170 14.22 -7.15 0.17
CA ALA A 170 14.64 -6.95 1.55
C ALA A 170 16.14 -6.63 1.68
N ALA A 171 16.98 -7.32 0.89
CA ALA A 171 18.42 -7.08 0.87
C ALA A 171 18.76 -5.68 0.33
N ILE A 172 18.14 -5.29 -0.80
CA ILE A 172 18.30 -3.95 -1.38
C ILE A 172 17.82 -2.89 -0.39
N TYR A 173 16.66 -3.08 0.24
CA TYR A 173 16.15 -2.10 1.19
C TYR A 173 17.13 -1.89 2.35
N LYS A 174 17.63 -2.98 2.93
CA LYS A 174 18.61 -2.90 4.02
C LYS A 174 19.90 -2.18 3.59
N LEU A 175 20.33 -2.36 2.35
CA LEU A 175 21.55 -1.77 1.80
C LEU A 175 21.40 -0.28 1.46
N VAL A 176 20.23 0.14 0.98
CA VAL A 176 19.99 1.51 0.51
C VAL A 176 19.39 2.41 1.60
N PHE A 177 18.49 1.87 2.43
CA PHE A 177 17.67 2.65 3.36
C PHE A 177 17.93 2.31 4.84
N GLY A 178 18.78 1.32 5.14
CA GLY A 178 19.09 0.91 6.51
C GLY A 178 18.07 -0.08 7.11
N PRO A 179 18.14 -0.37 8.42
CA PRO A 179 17.21 -1.29 9.05
C PRO A 179 15.78 -0.74 8.98
N PRO A 180 14.78 -1.59 8.72
CA PRO A 180 13.39 -1.16 8.66
C PRO A 180 13.00 -0.43 9.95
N PRO A 181 12.29 0.71 9.86
CA PRO A 181 11.70 1.31 11.04
C PRO A 181 10.81 0.28 11.73
N VAL A 182 10.91 0.16 13.06
CA VAL A 182 10.01 -0.68 13.84
C VAL A 182 8.63 -0.04 13.70
N VAL A 183 7.72 -0.69 13.00
CA VAL A 183 6.43 -0.10 12.62
C VAL A 183 5.50 -0.06 13.84
N GLY A 184 5.75 0.96 14.67
CA GLY A 184 4.93 1.56 15.72
C GLY A 184 5.04 3.09 15.72
N GLU A 185 6.00 3.66 14.97
CA GLU A 185 6.27 5.10 14.89
C GLU A 185 5.57 5.83 13.72
N ILE A 186 4.86 5.12 12.81
CA ILE A 186 4.15 5.76 11.68
C ILE A 186 2.80 6.37 12.14
N GLY A 187 2.82 6.98 13.32
CA GLY A 187 1.69 7.55 14.04
C GLY A 187 2.07 8.42 15.25
N GLY A 188 3.28 8.98 15.31
CA GLY A 188 3.68 9.83 16.43
C GLY A 188 4.86 10.72 16.08
N GLN A 189 4.58 12.02 16.06
CA GLN A 189 5.46 13.18 16.22
C GLN A 189 6.98 12.92 16.36
N THR A 190 7.74 13.64 15.53
CA THR A 190 9.10 14.09 15.80
C THR A 190 9.17 14.74 17.18
N THR A 191 9.61 14.00 18.18
CA THR A 191 10.25 14.59 19.36
C THR A 191 11.72 14.79 19.00
N ASP A 192 11.99 15.94 18.41
CA ASP A 192 13.35 16.47 18.32
C ASP A 192 13.87 16.77 19.75
N ALA A 193 15.11 16.32 20.00
CA ALA A 193 16.11 16.89 20.91
C ALA A 193 15.82 16.99 22.43
N ASP A 194 16.44 16.12 23.24
CA ASP A 194 17.73 16.43 23.92
C ASP A 194 18.34 15.16 24.58
N PRO A 195 19.68 15.06 24.73
CA PRO A 195 20.36 13.93 25.35
C PRO A 195 20.26 13.97 26.89
N PRO A 196 20.52 12.86 27.60
CA PRO A 196 20.44 12.84 29.05
C PRO A 196 21.52 13.77 29.64
N SER A 197 21.08 14.84 30.31
CA SER A 197 21.93 15.62 31.19
C SER A 197 22.36 14.72 32.35
N ASP A 198 23.64 14.40 32.33
CA ASP A 198 24.46 14.05 33.47
C ASP A 198 24.12 14.94 34.68
N THR A 199 23.59 14.32 35.73
CA THR A 199 23.74 14.81 37.11
C THR A 199 24.18 13.63 37.94
N THR A 200 25.48 13.40 37.91
CA THR A 200 26.25 13.01 39.08
C THR A 200 26.04 14.03 40.22
N ASP A 201 26.22 13.53 41.45
CA ASP A 201 26.28 14.26 42.73
C ASP A 201 24.96 14.79 43.32
N ASP A 202 24.36 14.04 44.27
CA ASP A 202 24.67 14.25 45.70
C ASP A 202 23.77 13.41 46.63
N ALA A 203 24.32 13.12 47.82
CA ALA A 203 23.67 12.60 49.03
C ALA A 203 23.40 11.08 49.14
N SER A 204 24.50 10.31 49.22
CA SER A 204 24.57 9.16 50.14
C SER A 204 25.65 9.42 51.19
N SER A 205 25.32 10.17 52.24
CA SER A 205 26.00 10.09 53.54
C SER A 205 25.28 11.03 54.52
N ASP A 206 24.36 10.48 55.30
CA ASP A 206 24.34 10.83 56.72
C ASP A 206 24.10 9.55 57.52
N SER A 207 25.17 9.17 58.16
CA SER A 207 25.37 8.14 59.14
C SER A 207 24.58 8.41 60.42
N GLU A 208 24.08 7.31 60.99
CA GLU A 208 24.19 6.93 62.41
C GLU A 208 23.54 7.79 63.53
N ASN A 209 22.97 7.06 64.49
CA ASN A 209 22.59 7.45 65.86
C ASN A 209 21.33 8.33 65.97
N GLU A 210 20.40 8.13 66.91
CA GLU A 210 20.44 7.50 68.23
C GLU A 210 19.00 7.36 68.75
N VAL A 211 18.73 6.29 69.53
CA VAL A 211 17.65 6.09 70.54
C VAL A 211 16.18 6.08 70.10
#